data_AF-A0AAV5EKS7-F1
#
_entry.id   AF-A0AAV5EKS7-F1
#
_cell.length_a   1.000
_cell.length_b   1.000
_cell.length_c   1.000
_cell.angle_alpha   90.00
_cell.angle_beta   90.00
_cell.angle_gamma   90.00
#
_symmetry.space_group_name_H-M   'P 1'
#
loop_
_entity.id
_entity.type
_entity.pdbx_description
1 polymer ?
#
loop_
_entity_poly.entity_id
_entity_poly.type
_entity_poly.pdbx_seq_one_letter_code
_entity_poly.pdbx_strand_id
1 'polypeptide(L)'
;MASLRRSGLLALLSVALVLLSLLAGGATAKRTGQLTVFWGRNKNEGTLREACDTGLYTTVIISFYSLFGHGRYWGDLSGHPMNGIGDDIKHCQSMNILVLLSIGGTGNDYSLPSSQSANDVTDNLWNTHLSGRRTGVFRPFGDAVLDGIDFFVDNGGADHYDELAWRLNWYGRYGGGKKALHLTATPRCGYPDWRLEKALSTGSSSACTSGSTTMPTARTTTPG
;
A
#
# COMPACT_ATOMS: atom_id res chain seq x y z
N MET A 1 -36.93 -12.11 -50.88
CA MET A 1 -37.36 -11.67 -49.52
C MET A 1 -36.36 -11.99 -48.40
N ALA A 2 -35.53 -13.04 -48.50
CA ALA A 2 -34.56 -13.38 -47.44
C ALA A 2 -33.32 -12.45 -47.36
N SER A 3 -32.85 -11.85 -48.46
CA SER A 3 -31.66 -10.97 -48.44
C SER A 3 -31.93 -9.59 -47.82
N LEU A 4 -33.12 -9.00 -48.06
CA LEU A 4 -33.50 -7.73 -47.41
C LEU A 4 -33.59 -7.85 -45.88
N ARG A 5 -34.04 -9.00 -45.36
CA ARG A 5 -34.07 -9.27 -43.91
C ARG A 5 -32.66 -9.37 -43.30
N ARG A 6 -31.70 -9.94 -44.04
CA ARG A 6 -30.29 -10.03 -43.59
C ARG A 6 -29.60 -8.65 -43.55
N SER A 7 -29.84 -7.78 -44.54
CA SER A 7 -29.27 -6.43 -44.54
C SER A 7 -29.82 -5.56 -43.39
N GLY A 8 -31.11 -5.69 -43.05
CA GLY A 8 -31.70 -4.96 -41.91
C GLY A 8 -31.14 -5.38 -40.56
N LEU A 9 -30.92 -6.68 -40.35
CA LEU A 9 -30.29 -7.22 -39.13
C LEU A 9 -28.83 -6.77 -38.97
N LEU A 10 -28.06 -6.75 -40.06
CA LEU A 10 -26.67 -6.28 -40.04
C LEU A 10 -26.56 -4.79 -39.72
N ALA A 11 -27.48 -3.96 -40.24
CA ALA A 11 -27.55 -2.53 -39.95
C ALA A 11 -27.92 -2.25 -38.48
N LEU A 12 -28.87 -3.00 -37.92
CA LEU A 12 -29.24 -2.87 -36.51
C LEU A 12 -28.11 -3.31 -35.56
N LEU A 13 -27.38 -4.37 -35.90
CA LEU A 13 -26.20 -4.82 -35.16
C LEU A 13 -25.08 -3.81 -35.19
N SER A 14 -24.83 -3.14 -36.33
CA SER A 14 -23.79 -2.11 -36.42
C SER A 14 -24.17 -0.84 -35.65
N VAL A 15 -25.43 -0.41 -35.70
CA VAL A 15 -25.92 0.71 -34.87
C VAL A 15 -25.84 0.38 -33.39
N ALA A 16 -26.21 -0.85 -32.98
CA ALA A 16 -26.09 -1.29 -31.59
C ALA A 16 -24.62 -1.33 -31.12
N LEU A 17 -23.68 -1.78 -31.97
CA LEU A 17 -22.26 -1.82 -31.64
C LEU A 17 -21.65 -0.42 -31.49
N VAL A 18 -22.08 0.54 -32.33
CA VAL A 18 -21.67 1.95 -32.25
C VAL A 18 -22.24 2.64 -31.01
N LEU A 19 -23.49 2.34 -30.64
CA LEU A 19 -24.08 2.84 -29.41
C LEU A 19 -23.41 2.24 -28.15
N LEU A 20 -22.99 0.97 -28.22
CA LEU A 20 -22.27 0.32 -27.12
C LEU A 20 -20.85 0.87 -26.95
N SER A 21 -20.18 1.25 -28.05
CA SER A 21 -18.86 1.90 -27.98
C SER A 21 -18.94 3.36 -27.50
N LEU A 22 -20.05 4.05 -27.72
CA LEU A 22 -20.31 5.38 -27.15
C LEU A 22 -20.64 5.36 -25.64
N LEU A 23 -21.07 4.21 -25.10
CA LEU A 23 -21.32 4.00 -23.66
C LEU A 23 -20.08 3.54 -22.89
N ALA A 24 -19.01 3.13 -23.58
CA ALA A 24 -17.71 2.89 -22.99
C ALA A 24 -17.05 4.23 -22.64
N GLY A 25 -17.49 4.85 -21.55
CA GLY A 25 -16.84 6.04 -21.00
C GLY A 25 -15.36 5.75 -20.77
N GLY A 26 -14.48 6.53 -21.41
CA GLY A 26 -13.05 6.44 -21.15
C GLY A 26 -12.78 6.64 -19.66
N ALA A 27 -11.79 5.94 -19.11
CA ALA A 27 -11.36 6.12 -17.73
C ALA A 27 -10.91 7.58 -17.55
N THR A 28 -11.80 8.42 -17.02
CA THR A 28 -11.45 9.79 -16.68
C THR A 28 -10.66 9.76 -15.39
N ALA A 29 -9.42 10.27 -15.43
CA ALA A 29 -8.63 10.46 -14.23
C ALA A 29 -9.36 11.45 -13.32
N LYS A 30 -9.98 10.94 -12.25
CA LYS A 30 -10.63 11.78 -11.24
C LYS A 30 -9.53 12.51 -10.46
N ARG A 31 -9.51 13.84 -10.50
CA ARG A 31 -8.65 14.62 -9.59
C ARG A 31 -9.15 14.39 -8.17
N THR A 32 -8.39 13.65 -7.37
CA THR A 32 -8.73 13.36 -5.97
C THR A 32 -8.19 14.42 -5.01
N GLY A 33 -7.25 15.25 -5.46
CA GLY A 33 -6.51 16.17 -4.59
C GLY A 33 -5.57 15.44 -3.62
N GLN A 34 -5.39 14.12 -3.78
CA GLN A 34 -4.49 13.32 -2.95
C GLN A 34 -3.10 13.33 -3.57
N LEU A 35 -2.12 13.73 -2.77
CA LEU A 35 -0.72 13.74 -3.15
C LEU A 35 0.08 12.96 -2.11
N THR A 36 0.76 11.92 -2.57
CA THR A 36 1.60 11.05 -1.75
C THR A 36 3.06 11.30 -2.07
N VAL A 37 3.90 11.40 -1.05
CA VAL A 37 5.35 11.59 -1.21
C VAL A 37 6.14 10.53 -0.43
N PHE A 38 7.28 10.10 -0.97
CA PHE A 38 8.25 9.31 -0.24
C PHE A 38 9.24 10.22 0.48
N TRP A 39 9.56 9.90 1.73
CA TRP A 39 10.53 10.61 2.57
C TRP A 39 11.46 9.60 3.24
N GLY A 40 12.71 9.98 3.54
CA GLY A 40 13.69 9.16 4.26
C GLY A 40 14.85 8.65 3.40
N ARG A 41 14.95 9.08 2.14
CA ARG A 41 16.00 8.63 1.21
C ARG A 41 17.20 9.56 1.13
N ASN A 42 17.12 10.73 1.75
CA ASN A 42 18.22 11.69 1.77
C ASN A 42 18.14 12.56 3.02
N LYS A 43 19.13 12.47 3.91
CA LYS A 43 19.18 13.31 5.14
C LYS A 43 19.11 14.82 4.91
N ASN A 44 19.37 15.29 3.68
CA ASN A 44 19.28 16.69 3.30
C ASN A 44 17.89 17.10 2.75
N GLU A 45 16.91 16.20 2.75
CA GLU A 45 15.54 16.47 2.27
C GLU A 45 14.65 17.19 3.30
N GLY A 46 15.23 17.57 4.45
CA GLY A 46 14.51 18.14 5.58
C GLY A 46 13.89 17.09 6.49
N THR A 47 13.34 17.55 7.62
CA THR A 47 12.65 16.72 8.60
C THR A 47 11.30 16.23 8.07
N LEU A 48 10.75 15.19 8.71
CA LEU A 48 9.41 14.70 8.38
C LEU A 48 8.35 15.77 8.69
N ARG A 49 8.52 16.52 9.79
CA ARG A 49 7.66 17.66 10.12
C ARG A 49 7.68 18.73 9.01
N GLU A 50 8.85 19.13 8.52
CA GLU A 50 8.94 20.12 7.43
C GLU A 50 8.20 19.66 6.17
N ALA A 51 8.30 18.37 5.81
CA ALA A 51 7.54 17.81 4.69
C ALA A 51 6.02 17.97 4.90
N CYS A 52 5.52 17.69 6.11
CA CYS A 52 4.11 17.85 6.46
C CYS A 52 3.66 19.31 6.52
N ASP A 53 4.51 20.21 7.03
CA ASP A 53 4.24 21.64 7.15
C ASP A 53 4.17 22.36 5.79
N THR A 54 4.65 21.74 4.71
CA THR A 54 4.43 22.28 3.35
C THR A 54 2.94 22.41 2.99
N GLY A 55 2.07 21.61 3.60
CA GLY A 55 0.65 21.53 3.27
C GLY A 55 0.35 20.97 1.87
N LEU A 56 1.35 20.40 1.18
CA LEU A 56 1.20 19.87 -0.18
C LEU A 56 0.70 18.42 -0.20
N TYR A 57 1.06 17.64 0.82
CA TYR A 57 0.88 16.19 0.81
C TYR A 57 -0.30 15.77 1.69
N THR A 58 -1.08 14.82 1.19
CA THR A 58 -2.12 14.14 1.99
C THR A 58 -1.58 12.87 2.64
N THR A 59 -0.48 12.34 2.11
CA THR A 59 0.17 11.12 2.61
C THR A 59 1.69 11.27 2.50
N VAL A 60 2.40 10.89 3.56
CA VAL A 60 3.86 10.73 3.55
C VAL A 60 4.20 9.26 3.80
N ILE A 61 5.06 8.70 2.96
CA ILE A 61 5.55 7.33 3.06
C ILE A 61 7.02 7.37 3.51
N ILE A 62 7.26 6.96 4.75
CA ILE A 62 8.61 6.79 5.30
C ILE A 62 9.27 5.60 4.61
N SER A 63 10.47 5.79 4.08
CA SER A 63 11.16 4.79 3.26
C SER A 63 12.62 4.62 3.71
N PHE A 64 13.10 3.42 4.02
CA PHE A 64 12.45 2.11 3.92
C PHE A 64 12.69 1.27 5.17
N TYR A 65 11.75 0.40 5.47
CA TYR A 65 11.98 -0.79 6.28
C TYR A 65 12.59 -1.87 5.39
N SER A 66 13.92 -1.82 5.26
CA SER A 66 14.68 -2.48 4.19
C SER A 66 15.33 -3.81 4.58
N LEU A 67 15.32 -4.16 5.87
CA LEU A 67 15.82 -5.45 6.38
C LEU A 67 14.67 -6.16 7.08
N PHE A 68 14.16 -7.23 6.49
CA PHE A 68 13.13 -8.06 7.12
C PHE A 68 13.14 -9.51 6.65
N GLY A 69 12.64 -10.40 7.52
CA GLY A 69 12.74 -11.84 7.31
C GLY A 69 14.01 -12.39 7.93
N HIS A 70 14.15 -13.72 7.94
CA HIS A 70 15.28 -14.43 8.56
C HIS A 70 15.60 -13.98 10.01
N GLY A 71 14.58 -13.55 10.77
CA GLY A 71 14.73 -13.08 12.16
C GLY A 71 15.44 -11.73 12.32
N ARG A 72 15.59 -10.95 11.25
CA ARG A 72 16.20 -9.61 11.27
C ARG A 72 15.18 -8.56 10.84
N TYR A 73 15.27 -7.37 11.45
CA TYR A 73 14.23 -6.34 11.37
C TYR A 73 14.87 -4.96 11.54
N TRP A 74 14.95 -4.17 10.47
CA TRP A 74 15.52 -2.82 10.54
C TRP A 74 15.05 -1.91 9.40
N GLY A 75 15.05 -0.60 9.66
CA GLY A 75 14.79 0.44 8.66
C GLY A 75 16.01 1.33 8.42
N ASP A 76 16.23 1.66 7.16
CA ASP A 76 17.25 2.61 6.72
C ASP A 76 16.58 3.92 6.29
N LEU A 77 16.85 5.00 7.02
CA LEU A 77 16.39 6.36 6.73
C LEU A 77 17.55 7.27 6.28
N SER A 78 18.56 6.70 5.62
CA SER A 78 19.62 7.44 4.91
C SER A 78 20.38 8.46 5.77
N GLY A 79 20.53 8.16 7.06
CA GLY A 79 21.24 9.01 8.02
C GLY A 79 20.39 10.08 8.71
N HIS A 80 19.07 10.07 8.55
CA HIS A 80 18.18 10.91 9.37
C HIS A 80 18.31 10.57 10.87
N PRO A 81 18.27 11.58 11.75
CA PRO A 81 18.25 11.35 13.19
C PRO A 81 16.98 10.61 13.59
N MET A 82 17.12 9.44 14.22
CA MET A 82 15.97 8.64 14.65
C MET A 82 15.20 9.29 15.80
N ASN A 83 15.87 10.13 16.61
CA ASN A 83 15.24 10.89 17.68
C ASN A 83 14.33 11.98 17.09
N GLY A 84 13.10 12.07 17.57
CA GLY A 84 12.13 13.08 17.14
C GLY A 84 11.22 12.65 15.99
N ILE A 85 11.58 11.62 15.21
CA ILE A 85 10.70 11.11 14.12
C ILE A 85 9.32 10.71 14.65
N GLY A 86 9.26 10.11 15.84
CA GLY A 86 7.98 9.78 16.49
C GLY A 86 7.09 10.99 16.75
N ASP A 87 7.69 12.12 17.16
CA ASP A 87 6.95 13.36 17.40
C ASP A 87 6.53 14.03 16.09
N ASP A 88 7.36 13.94 15.06
CA ASP A 88 7.02 14.42 13.71
C ASP A 88 5.88 13.58 13.09
N ILE A 89 5.86 12.26 13.28
CA ILE A 89 4.74 11.40 12.85
C ILE A 89 3.43 11.89 13.49
N LYS A 90 3.42 12.07 14.81
CA LYS A 90 2.23 12.54 15.55
C LYS A 90 1.81 13.95 15.10
N HIS A 91 2.78 14.81 14.76
CA HIS A 91 2.53 16.14 14.21
C HIS A 91 1.82 16.06 12.84
N CYS A 92 2.37 15.31 11.89
CA CYS A 92 1.75 15.08 10.59
C CYS A 92 0.31 14.54 10.72
N GLN A 93 0.12 13.56 11.60
CA GLN A 93 -1.21 12.98 11.88
C GLN A 93 -2.20 14.00 12.46
N SER A 94 -1.73 14.94 13.29
CA SER A 94 -2.56 16.03 13.80
C SER A 94 -3.03 17.01 12.72
N MET A 95 -2.33 17.04 11.58
CA MET A 95 -2.68 17.80 10.38
C MET A 95 -3.51 16.98 9.38
N ASN A 96 -4.02 15.80 9.77
CA ASN A 96 -4.72 14.85 8.90
C ASN A 96 -3.88 14.33 7.72
N ILE A 97 -2.55 14.30 7.85
CA ILE A 97 -1.66 13.69 6.87
C ILE A 97 -1.43 12.23 7.28
N LEU A 98 -1.71 11.29 6.37
CA LEU A 98 -1.45 9.87 6.62
C LEU A 98 0.06 9.61 6.60
N VAL A 99 0.57 8.89 7.59
CA VAL A 99 1.99 8.49 7.63
C VAL A 99 2.11 6.98 7.56
N LEU A 100 2.65 6.49 6.44
CA LEU A 100 2.86 5.07 6.17
C LEU A 100 4.34 4.72 6.27
N LEU A 101 4.64 3.44 6.51
CA LEU A 101 6.00 2.90 6.39
C LEU A 101 6.07 1.98 5.18
N SER A 102 7.00 2.25 4.27
CA SER A 102 7.25 1.37 3.13
C SER A 102 8.25 0.28 3.48
N ILE A 103 7.85 -0.97 3.26
CA ILE A 103 8.73 -2.14 3.38
C ILE A 103 9.39 -2.44 2.04
N GLY A 104 10.66 -2.86 2.10
CA GLY A 104 11.42 -3.33 0.95
C GLY A 104 12.41 -2.29 0.45
N GLY A 105 12.20 -1.79 -0.76
CA GLY A 105 13.11 -0.88 -1.45
C GLY A 105 14.05 -1.61 -2.43
N THR A 106 15.09 -0.92 -2.89
CA THR A 106 15.99 -1.42 -3.96
C THR A 106 17.11 -2.34 -3.46
N GLY A 107 17.18 -2.61 -2.16
CA GLY A 107 18.13 -3.55 -1.55
C GLY A 107 17.72 -5.02 -1.73
N ASN A 108 18.54 -5.94 -1.19
CA ASN A 108 18.33 -7.39 -1.27
C ASN A 108 18.22 -8.06 0.11
N ASP A 109 18.11 -7.27 1.18
CA ASP A 109 18.14 -7.76 2.57
C ASP A 109 16.74 -8.12 3.10
N TYR A 110 15.80 -8.40 2.20
CA TYR A 110 14.45 -8.76 2.56
C TYR A 110 13.89 -9.92 1.75
N SER A 111 13.16 -10.81 2.41
CA SER A 111 12.37 -11.85 1.75
C SER A 111 11.35 -12.45 2.72
N LEU A 112 10.33 -13.12 2.18
CA LEU A 112 9.33 -13.87 2.94
C LEU A 112 9.25 -15.31 2.41
N PRO A 113 10.22 -16.18 2.72
CA PRO A 113 10.31 -17.51 2.11
C PRO A 113 9.28 -18.52 2.65
N SER A 114 8.45 -18.14 3.62
CA SER A 114 7.44 -19.00 4.21
C SER A 114 6.30 -18.20 4.86
N SER A 115 5.16 -18.85 5.06
CA SER A 115 4.04 -18.32 5.85
C SER A 115 4.46 -17.93 7.28
N GLN A 116 5.41 -18.66 7.87
CA GLN A 116 5.98 -18.31 9.18
C GLN A 116 6.78 -17.00 9.10
N SER A 117 7.60 -16.82 8.07
CA SER A 117 8.33 -15.55 7.88
C SER A 117 7.38 -14.38 7.71
N ALA A 118 6.28 -14.55 6.96
CA ALA A 118 5.24 -13.52 6.84
C ALA A 118 4.56 -13.22 8.18
N ASN A 119 4.29 -14.25 8.99
CA ASN A 119 3.77 -14.08 10.34
C ASN A 119 4.74 -13.29 11.24
N ASP A 120 6.01 -13.69 11.28
CA ASP A 120 7.01 -13.08 12.14
C ASP A 120 7.27 -11.61 11.77
N VAL A 121 7.26 -11.30 10.47
CA VAL A 121 7.34 -9.92 9.97
C VAL A 121 6.09 -9.12 10.34
N THR A 122 4.90 -9.71 10.22
CA THR A 122 3.64 -9.07 10.68
C THR A 122 3.73 -8.73 12.17
N ASP A 123 4.11 -9.71 13.00
CA ASP A 123 4.22 -9.54 14.44
C ASP A 123 5.26 -8.48 14.82
N ASN A 124 6.40 -8.46 14.11
CA ASN A 124 7.38 -7.41 14.33
C ASN A 124 6.79 -6.03 14.02
N LEU A 125 6.32 -5.80 12.78
CA LEU A 125 5.75 -4.52 12.33
C LEU A 125 4.63 -4.05 13.27
N TRP A 126 3.77 -4.97 13.71
CA TRP A 126 2.68 -4.66 14.62
C TRP A 126 3.16 -4.07 15.94
N ASN A 127 4.18 -4.71 16.54
CA ASN A 127 4.67 -4.36 17.87
C ASN A 127 5.74 -3.26 17.87
N THR A 128 6.42 -3.02 16.74
CA THR A 128 7.47 -2.00 16.60
C THR A 128 6.95 -0.67 16.08
N HIS A 129 6.02 -0.71 15.11
CA HIS A 129 5.64 0.46 14.29
C HIS A 129 4.14 0.76 14.30
N LEU A 130 3.29 -0.22 14.59
CA LEU A 130 1.84 -0.08 14.59
C LEU A 130 1.26 -0.15 16.01
N SER A 131 -0.01 -0.53 16.15
CA SER A 131 -0.75 -0.43 17.42
C SER A 131 -0.38 -1.50 18.47
N GLY A 132 0.34 -2.54 18.06
CA GLY A 132 0.78 -3.62 18.94
C GLY A 132 1.76 -3.15 19.99
N ARG A 133 1.72 -3.79 21.15
CA ARG A 133 2.60 -3.50 22.29
C ARG A 133 3.05 -4.82 22.89
N ARG A 134 4.36 -5.03 22.94
CA ARG A 134 4.97 -6.20 23.57
C ARG A 134 6.15 -5.76 24.42
N THR A 135 6.15 -6.20 25.68
CA THR A 135 7.25 -5.91 26.61
C THR A 135 8.58 -6.40 26.03
N GLY A 136 9.61 -5.56 26.11
CA GLY A 136 10.95 -5.87 25.59
C GLY A 136 11.15 -5.62 24.09
N VAL A 137 10.13 -5.18 23.35
CA VAL A 137 10.27 -4.77 21.94
C VAL A 137 10.66 -3.30 21.87
N PHE A 138 11.81 -3.01 21.26
CA PHE A 138 12.25 -1.63 20.98
C PHE A 138 11.39 -1.02 19.87
N ARG A 139 10.91 0.21 20.08
CA ARG A 139 10.14 0.98 19.09
C ARG A 139 10.97 2.17 18.59
N PRO A 140 11.48 2.15 17.34
CA PRO A 140 12.36 3.20 16.84
C PRO A 140 11.72 4.60 16.85
N PHE A 141 10.39 4.68 16.70
CA PHE A 141 9.63 5.93 16.71
C PHE A 141 8.91 6.18 18.05
N GLY A 142 9.37 5.54 19.12
CA GLY A 142 8.76 5.67 20.45
C GLY A 142 7.31 5.21 20.48
N ASP A 143 6.42 6.05 21.01
CA ASP A 143 5.00 5.77 21.17
C ASP A 143 4.15 6.08 19.92
N ALA A 144 4.76 6.59 18.85
CA ALA A 144 4.08 6.85 17.59
C ALA A 144 3.55 5.54 16.97
N VAL A 145 2.36 5.64 16.37
CA VAL A 145 1.67 4.54 15.69
C VAL A 145 1.41 4.99 14.26
N LEU A 146 2.00 4.30 13.30
CA LEU A 146 1.84 4.62 11.88
C LEU A 146 0.42 4.26 11.39
N ASP A 147 -0.04 4.95 10.36
CA ASP A 147 -1.38 4.77 9.78
C ASP A 147 -1.48 3.55 8.86
N GLY A 148 -0.34 2.97 8.47
CA GLY A 148 -0.33 1.82 7.59
C GLY A 148 1.02 1.45 7.00
N ILE A 149 0.99 0.52 6.05
CA ILE A 149 2.16 -0.10 5.42
C ILE A 149 2.05 0.00 3.90
N ASP A 150 3.13 0.45 3.27
CA ASP A 150 3.32 0.41 1.83
C ASP A 150 4.22 -0.76 1.42
N PHE A 151 3.85 -1.48 0.37
CA PHE A 151 4.62 -2.60 -0.15
C PHE A 151 5.42 -2.15 -1.38
N PHE A 152 6.73 -1.92 -1.21
CA PHE A 152 7.69 -1.64 -2.29
C PHE A 152 8.62 -2.85 -2.46
N VAL A 153 8.17 -3.85 -3.22
CA VAL A 153 8.89 -5.11 -3.42
C VAL A 153 9.59 -5.09 -4.78
N ASP A 154 10.82 -4.60 -4.81
CA ASP A 154 11.58 -4.42 -6.05
C ASP A 154 12.50 -5.61 -6.39
N ASN A 155 12.94 -6.33 -5.35
CA ASN A 155 13.82 -7.48 -5.41
C ASN A 155 13.22 -8.69 -4.68
N GLY A 156 13.84 -9.86 -4.85
CA GLY A 156 13.37 -11.13 -4.30
C GLY A 156 12.22 -11.75 -5.10
N GLY A 157 11.68 -12.86 -4.56
CA GLY A 157 10.51 -13.57 -5.08
C GLY A 157 9.19 -12.96 -4.61
N ALA A 158 8.07 -13.41 -5.21
CA ALA A 158 6.72 -12.94 -4.92
C ALA A 158 6.09 -13.58 -3.66
N ASP A 159 6.89 -14.27 -2.86
CA ASP A 159 6.38 -15.24 -1.90
C ASP A 159 5.79 -14.53 -0.66
N HIS A 160 4.60 -14.98 -0.24
CA HIS A 160 3.91 -14.68 1.02
C HIS A 160 3.66 -13.20 1.38
N TYR A 161 3.79 -12.26 0.44
CA TYR A 161 3.39 -10.86 0.67
C TYR A 161 1.86 -10.68 0.77
N ASP A 162 1.09 -11.54 0.10
CA ASP A 162 -0.36 -11.67 0.25
C ASP A 162 -0.75 -12.08 1.67
N GLU A 163 -0.01 -13.04 2.22
CA GLU A 163 -0.16 -13.51 3.58
C GLU A 163 0.19 -12.44 4.63
N LEU A 164 1.22 -11.64 4.38
CA LEU A 164 1.58 -10.48 5.20
C LEU A 164 0.47 -9.41 5.14
N ALA A 165 0.02 -9.04 3.94
CA ALA A 165 -1.05 -8.05 3.74
C ALA A 165 -2.35 -8.47 4.44
N TRP A 166 -2.75 -9.74 4.30
CA TRP A 166 -3.94 -10.28 4.96
C TRP A 166 -3.83 -10.21 6.48
N ARG A 167 -2.68 -10.61 7.07
CA ARG A 167 -2.46 -10.56 8.52
C ARG A 167 -2.45 -9.15 9.07
N LEU A 168 -1.80 -8.19 8.40
CA LEU A 168 -1.82 -6.79 8.81
C LEU A 168 -3.25 -6.23 8.82
N ASN A 169 -4.04 -6.52 7.78
CA ASN A 169 -5.46 -6.12 7.76
C ASN A 169 -6.27 -6.81 8.87
N TRP A 170 -6.02 -8.09 9.17
CA TRP A 170 -6.63 -8.77 10.32
C TRP A 170 -6.27 -8.05 11.63
N TYR A 171 -4.98 -7.76 11.86
CA TYR A 171 -4.47 -7.13 13.09
C TYR A 171 -5.09 -5.76 13.31
N GLY A 172 -5.19 -4.95 12.25
CA GLY A 172 -5.85 -3.65 12.28
C GLY A 172 -7.34 -3.73 12.67
N ARG A 173 -8.05 -4.79 12.26
CA ARG A 173 -9.50 -4.94 12.51
C ARG A 173 -9.83 -5.62 13.83
N TYR A 174 -9.08 -6.65 14.20
CA TYR A 174 -9.45 -7.58 15.27
C TYR A 174 -8.38 -7.73 16.35
N GLY A 175 -7.13 -7.34 16.07
CA GLY A 175 -5.98 -7.50 16.97
C GLY A 175 -5.83 -6.39 18.02
N GLY A 176 -6.91 -5.69 18.35
CA GLY A 176 -6.88 -4.52 19.24
C GLY A 176 -6.40 -3.24 18.57
N GLY A 177 -6.33 -3.21 17.23
CA GLY A 177 -6.15 -1.98 16.46
C GLY A 177 -7.30 -1.00 16.73
N LYS A 178 -6.96 0.25 17.09
CA LYS A 178 -7.97 1.32 17.29
C LYS A 178 -8.42 1.94 15.97
N LYS A 179 -7.75 1.62 14.86
CA LYS A 179 -7.96 2.16 13.52
C LYS A 179 -7.65 1.10 12.47
N ALA A 180 -8.40 1.11 11.36
CA ALA A 180 -8.06 0.34 10.18
C ALA A 180 -6.72 0.82 9.60
N LEU A 181 -5.87 -0.12 9.16
CA LEU A 181 -4.60 0.21 8.53
C LEU A 181 -4.79 0.53 7.06
N HIS A 182 -4.07 1.54 6.58
CA HIS A 182 -3.91 1.79 5.16
C HIS A 182 -2.84 0.85 4.59
N LEU A 183 -3.27 -0.10 3.76
CA LEU A 183 -2.34 -0.95 3.02
C LEU A 183 -2.26 -0.44 1.58
N THR A 184 -1.05 -0.07 1.15
CA THR A 184 -0.77 0.40 -0.21
C THR A 184 0.31 -0.44 -0.84
N ALA A 185 0.44 -0.37 -2.16
CA ALA A 185 1.57 -0.97 -2.84
C ALA A 185 2.13 0.00 -3.89
N THR A 186 3.44 -0.07 -4.08
CA THR A 186 4.18 0.68 -5.10
C THR A 186 4.77 -0.30 -6.12
N PRO A 187 3.95 -0.81 -7.05
CA PRO A 187 4.39 -1.73 -8.08
C PRO A 187 5.21 -1.03 -9.17
N ARG A 188 5.95 -1.83 -9.94
CA ARG A 188 6.55 -1.39 -11.20
C ARG A 188 5.46 -1.09 -12.25
N CYS A 189 5.85 -0.35 -13.28
CA CYS A 189 4.94 0.05 -14.36
C CYS A 189 4.42 -1.13 -15.20
N GLY A 190 5.22 -2.21 -15.32
CA GLY A 190 4.81 -3.41 -16.07
C GLY A 190 3.69 -4.17 -15.35
N TYR A 191 2.59 -4.43 -16.05
CA TYR A 191 1.43 -5.15 -15.50
C TYR A 191 1.29 -6.55 -16.14
N PRO A 192 1.01 -7.61 -15.33
CA PRO A 192 0.96 -7.58 -13.87
C PRO A 192 2.36 -7.41 -13.26
N ASP A 193 2.43 -6.74 -12.11
CA ASP A 193 3.64 -6.79 -11.29
C ASP A 193 3.67 -8.15 -10.59
N TRP A 194 4.45 -9.08 -11.15
CA TRP A 194 4.50 -10.47 -10.68
C TRP A 194 4.90 -10.62 -9.21
N ARG A 195 5.62 -9.64 -8.61
CA ARG A 195 6.00 -9.69 -7.19
C ARG A 195 4.86 -9.36 -6.27
N LEU A 196 3.97 -8.47 -6.71
CA LEU A 196 2.88 -7.94 -5.92
C LEU A 196 1.50 -8.44 -6.36
N GLU A 197 1.41 -9.17 -7.47
CA GLU A 197 0.14 -9.65 -8.05
C GLU A 197 -0.73 -10.37 -7.01
N LYS A 198 -0.16 -11.35 -6.30
CA LYS A 198 -0.86 -12.08 -5.24
C LYS A 198 -1.35 -11.13 -4.14
N ALA A 199 -0.47 -10.25 -3.64
CA ALA A 199 -0.83 -9.29 -2.59
C ALA A 199 -1.94 -8.33 -3.04
N LEU A 200 -1.84 -7.79 -4.26
CA LEU A 200 -2.84 -6.89 -4.86
C LEU A 200 -4.19 -7.57 -5.08
N SER A 201 -4.21 -8.87 -5.37
CA SER A 201 -5.43 -9.67 -5.55
C SER A 201 -6.19 -9.95 -4.24
N THR A 202 -5.54 -9.79 -3.08
CA THR A 202 -6.22 -9.96 -1.78
C THR A 202 -7.26 -8.85 -1.51
N GLY A 203 -7.21 -7.74 -2.26
CA GLY A 203 -8.24 -6.71 -2.30
C GLY A 203 -9.03 -6.79 -3.61
N SER A 204 -10.33 -7.05 -3.56
CA SER A 204 -11.18 -7.07 -4.76
C SER A 204 -11.14 -5.71 -5.48
N SER A 205 -10.58 -5.69 -6.69
CA SER A 205 -10.40 -4.56 -7.64
C SER A 205 -9.30 -3.53 -7.35
N SER A 206 -8.07 -3.85 -7.75
CA SER A 206 -6.96 -2.90 -7.89
C SER A 206 -6.98 -2.27 -9.30
N ALA A 207 -7.42 -1.01 -9.41
CA ALA A 207 -7.15 -0.20 -10.59
C ALA A 207 -5.76 0.41 -10.43
N CYS A 208 -4.78 -0.08 -11.21
CA CYS A 208 -3.49 0.57 -11.36
C CYS A 208 -3.71 1.96 -11.97
N THR A 209 -3.69 2.98 -11.13
CA THR A 209 -3.54 4.37 -11.57
C THR A 209 -2.12 4.76 -11.20
N SER A 210 -1.42 5.48 -12.08
CA SER A 210 -0.06 5.95 -11.85
C SER A 210 -0.02 6.83 -10.59
N GLY A 211 0.32 6.22 -9.45
CA GLY A 211 0.22 6.82 -8.12
C GLY A 211 -0.30 5.80 -7.11
N SER A 212 0.45 5.59 -6.02
CA SER A 212 0.21 4.62 -4.94
C SER A 212 -1.26 4.18 -4.79
N THR A 213 -1.52 2.90 -5.03
CA THR A 213 -2.86 2.33 -4.99
C THR A 213 -3.19 1.89 -3.57
N THR A 214 -4.32 2.36 -3.02
CA THR A 214 -4.87 1.84 -1.76
C THR A 214 -5.53 0.48 -2.03
N MET A 215 -5.15 -0.57 -1.30
CA MET A 215 -5.82 -1.88 -1.42
C MET A 215 -7.26 -1.78 -0.89
N PRO A 216 -8.26 -2.22 -1.67
CA PRO A 216 -9.66 -2.16 -1.23
C PRO A 216 -9.95 -3.21 -0.15
N THR A 217 -10.76 -2.81 0.83
CA THR A 217 -11.23 -3.65 1.94
C THR A 217 -12.14 -4.79 1.48
N ALA A 218 -11.82 -6.03 1.87
CA ALA A 218 -12.66 -7.20 1.64
C ALA A 218 -14.06 -7.04 2.28
N ARG A 219 -15.11 -7.27 1.48
CA ARG A 219 -16.51 -7.41 1.92
C ARG A 219 -16.76 -8.88 2.27
N THR A 220 -17.11 -9.15 3.50
CA THR A 220 -17.48 -10.48 4.00
C THR A 220 -18.75 -10.96 3.29
N THR A 221 -18.68 -12.04 2.52
CA THR A 221 -19.85 -12.86 2.20
C THR A 221 -20.05 -13.84 3.35
N THR A 222 -21.09 -13.61 4.15
CA THR A 222 -21.62 -14.60 5.11
C THR A 222 -22.10 -15.84 4.35
N PRO A 223 -21.77 -17.06 4.79
CA PRO A 223 -22.44 -18.27 4.30
C PRO A 223 -23.83 -18.35 4.96
N GLY A 224 -24.86 -18.50 4.14
CA GLY A 224 -26.17 -19.01 4.55
C GLY A 224 -26.25 -20.52 4.37
#